data_AF-A0A1H7PVW3-F1
#
_entry.id   AF-A0A1H7PVW3-F1
#
_cell.length_a   1.000
_cell.length_b   1.000
_cell.length_c   1.000
_cell.angle_alpha   90.00
_cell.angle_beta   90.00
_cell.angle_gamma   90.00
#
_symmetry.space_group_name_H-M   'P 1'
#
loop_
_entity.id
_entity.type
_entity.pdbx_description
1 polymer ?
#
loop_
_entity_poly.entity_id
_entity_poly.type
_entity_poly.pdbx_seq_one_letter_code
_entity_poly.pdbx_strand_id
1 'polypeptide(L)' 'PGWTHTLDPDGVLTVITPTGVTRTSRPPGFRVLTAPPQPPPDPEPNQAPDPDDDPPPF' A
#
# COMPACT_ATOMS: atom_id res chain seq x y z
N PRO A 1 17.64 -17.55 13.85
CA PRO A 1 17.28 -16.83 15.08
C PRO A 1 18.31 -15.74 15.42
N GLY A 2 17.89 -14.49 15.63
CA GLY A 2 18.81 -13.37 15.93
C GLY A 2 18.40 -12.03 15.33
N TRP A 3 17.42 -12.01 14.42
CA TRP A 3 16.81 -10.78 13.93
C TRP A 3 15.59 -10.43 14.78
N THR A 4 15.48 -9.17 15.19
CA THR A 4 14.29 -8.64 15.87
C THR A 4 13.72 -7.49 15.06
N HIS A 5 12.41 -7.53 14.82
CA HIS A 5 11.65 -6.47 14.16
C HIS A 5 10.55 -6.01 15.12
N THR A 6 10.50 -4.71 15.42
CA THR A 6 9.50 -4.10 16.29
C THR A 6 8.87 -2.92 15.59
N LEU A 7 7.54 -2.89 15.52
CA LEU A 7 6.77 -1.78 14.95
C LEU A 7 6.02 -1.08 16.09
N ASP A 8 6.33 0.19 16.30
CA ASP A 8 5.66 1.04 17.29
C ASP A 8 4.31 1.55 16.73
N PRO A 9 3.33 1.86 17.59
CA PRO A 9 2.02 2.41 17.18
C PRO A 9 2.15 3.75 16.44
N ASP A 10 3.23 4.49 16.67
CA ASP A 10 3.58 5.74 15.97
C ASP A 10 4.18 5.51 14.57
N GLY A 11 4.25 4.26 14.11
CA GLY A 11 4.72 3.88 12.78
C GLY A 11 6.22 3.78 12.62
N VAL A 12 6.96 3.69 13.73
CA VAL A 12 8.41 3.56 13.70
C VAL A 12 8.78 2.08 13.65
N LEU A 13 9.58 1.69 12.66
CA LEU A 13 10.13 0.35 12.55
C LEU A 13 11.54 0.33 13.14
N THR A 14 11.74 -0.53 14.12
CA THR A 14 13.04 -0.83 14.72
C THR A 14 13.50 -2.22 14.28
N VAL A 15 14.73 -2.29 13.77
CA VAL A 15 15.38 -3.53 13.33
C VAL A 15 16.65 -3.74 14.14
N ILE A 16 16.77 -4.91 14.75
CA ILE A 16 17.97 -5.33 15.49
C ILE A 16 18.59 -6.50 14.75
N THR A 17 19.83 -6.31 14.30
CA THR A 17 20.61 -7.37 13.66
C THR A 17 21.12 -8.37 14.71
N PRO A 18 21.50 -9.59 14.32
CA PRO A 18 22.11 -10.56 15.24
C PRO A 18 23.41 -10.06 15.91
N THR A 19 24.08 -9.10 15.28
CA THR A 19 25.30 -8.46 15.80
C THR A 19 25.02 -7.29 16.76
N GLY A 20 23.75 -6.99 17.04
CA GLY A 20 23.33 -5.95 17.98
C GLY A 20 23.21 -4.55 17.37
N VAL A 21 23.33 -4.39 16.04
CA VAL A 21 23.13 -3.09 15.39
C VAL A 21 21.65 -2.77 15.34
N THR A 22 21.27 -1.58 15.81
CA THR A 22 19.90 -1.07 15.78
C THR A 22 19.73 -0.07 14.65
N ARG A 23 18.71 -0.26 13.80
CA ARG A 23 18.29 0.71 12.79
C ARG A 23 16.83 1.07 12.99
N THR A 24 16.55 2.37 13.03
CA THR A 24 15.20 2.91 13.17
C THR A 24 14.81 3.65 11.90
N SER A 25 13.63 3.36 11.36
CA SER A 25 13.07 4.10 10.23
C SER A 25 11.61 4.44 10.46
N ARG A 26 11.21 5.63 10.02
CA ARG A 26 9.81 6.00 9.86
C ARG A 26 9.49 5.91 8.37
N PRO A 27 8.64 4.97 7.93
CA PRO A 27 8.26 4.85 6.54
C PRO A 27 7.66 6.18 6.05
N PRO A 28 8.15 6.74 4.92
CA PRO A 28 7.53 7.91 4.33
C PRO A 28 6.08 7.56 3.96
N GLY A 29 5.14 8.43 4.34
CA GLY A 29 3.71 8.18 4.11
C GLY A 29 3.02 7.34 5.18
N PHE A 30 3.68 6.98 6.30
CA PHE A 30 2.94 6.50 7.48
C PHE A 30 2.07 7.64 8.01
N ARG A 31 0.76 7.55 7.76
CA ARG A 31 -0.27 8.45 8.31
C ARG A 31 -1.19 7.57 9.13
N VAL A 32 -1.43 7.95 10.37
CA VAL A 32 -2.50 7.32 11.16
C VAL A 32 -3.80 7.62 10.42
N LEU A 33 -4.44 6.59 9.87
CA LEU A 33 -5.77 6.72 9.28
C LEU A 33 -6.75 6.94 10.44
N THR A 34 -6.96 8.20 10.82
CA THR A 34 -7.92 8.58 11.88
C THR A 34 -9.37 8.43 11.43
N ALA A 35 -9.60 8.20 10.14
CA ALA A 35 -10.92 8.00 9.55
C ALA A 35 -10.91 6.77 8.63
N PRO A 36 -12.04 6.04 8.53
CA PRO A 36 -12.18 4.93 7.59
C PRO A 36 -12.01 5.42 6.13
N PRO A 37 -11.53 4.56 5.22
CA PRO A 37 -11.43 4.90 3.80
C PRO A 37 -12.82 5.26 3.26
N GLN A 38 -12.89 6.34 2.48
CA GLN A 38 -14.13 6.71 1.80
C GLN A 38 -14.42 5.65 0.72
N PRO A 39 -15.69 5.22 0.56
CA PRO A 39 -16.05 4.29 -0.51
C PRO A 39 -15.67 4.87 -1.89
N PRO A 40 -15.29 4.00 -2.85
CA PRO A 40 -15.01 4.44 -4.21
C PRO A 40 -16.25 5.11 -4.83
N PRO A 41 -16.07 6.06 -5.77
CA PRO A 41 -17.19 6.63 -6.51
C PRO A 41 -17.95 5.55 -7.27
N ASP A 42 -19.27 5.72 -7.42
CA ASP A 42 -20.11 4.84 -8.23
C ASP A 42 -19.58 4.76 -9.68
N PRO A 43 -19.54 3.57 -10.30
CA PRO A 43 -19.14 3.44 -11.68
C PRO A 43 -20.11 4.22 -12.58
N GLU A 44 -19.57 5.01 -13.51
CA GLU A 44 -20.35 5.67 -14.55
C GLU A 44 -21.17 4.64 -15.34
N PRO A 45 -22.42 4.96 -15.74
CA PRO A 45 -23.25 4.02 -16.50
C PRO A 45 -22.52 3.62 -17.79
N ASN A 46 -22.29 2.31 -17.91
CA ASN A 46 -21.65 1.60 -19.02
C ASN A 46 -21.90 2.25 -20.39
N GLN A 47 -20.96 3.09 -20.86
CA GLN A 47 -20.91 3.47 -22.27
C GLN A 47 -20.74 2.19 -23.07
N ALA A 48 -21.63 1.97 -24.05
CA ALA A 48 -21.50 0.85 -24.97
C ALA A 48 -20.13 0.92 -25.66
N PRO A 49 -19.41 -0.21 -25.82
CA PRO A 49 -18.14 -0.23 -26.52
C PRO A 49 -18.31 0.28 -27.96
N ASP A 50 -17.39 1.14 -28.40
CA ASP A 50 -17.34 1.65 -29.77
C ASP A 50 -17.17 0.46 -30.74
N PRO A 51 -18.04 0.31 -31.76
CA PRO A 51 -17.97 -0.80 -32.71
C PRO A 51 -16.72 -0.77 -33.60
N ASP A 52 -15.94 0.31 -33.56
CA ASP A 52 -14.67 0.48 -34.25
C ASP A 52 -13.47 -0.18 -33.53
N ASP A 53 -13.65 -0.73 -32.31
CA ASP A 53 -12.60 -1.44 -31.56
C ASP A 53 -12.55 -2.95 -31.86
N ASP A 54 -13.24 -3.44 -32.90
CA ASP A 54 -13.19 -4.85 -33.33
C ASP A 54 -11.91 -5.13 -34.14
N PRO A 55 -10.94 -5.90 -33.60
CA PRO A 55 -9.72 -6.21 -34.33
C PRO A 55 -10.02 -7.19 -35.48
N PRO A 56 -9.35 -7.06 -36.64
CA PRO A 56 -9.60 -7.95 -37.77
C PRO A 56 -9.18 -9.39 -37.45
N PRO A 57 -9.87 -10.40 -38.02
CA PRO A 57 -9.52 -11.81 -37.82
C PRO A 57 -8.18 -12.16 -38.51
N PHE A 58 -7.49 -13.16 -37.94
CA PHE A 58 -6.19 -13.68 -38.41
C PHE A 58 -6.25 -14.35 -39.80
#